data_AF-A0A8T3R7E3-F1
#
_entry.id   AF-A0A8T3R7E3-F1
#
_cell.length_a   1.000
_cell.length_b   1.000
_cell.length_c   1.000
_cell.angle_alpha   90.00
_cell.angle_beta   90.00
_cell.angle_gamma   90.00
#
_symmetry.space_group_name_H-M   'P 1'
#
loop_
_entity.id
_entity.type
_entity.pdbx_description
1 polymer ?
#
loop_
_entity_poly.entity_id
_entity_poly.type
_entity_poly.pdbx_seq_one_letter_code
_entity_poly.pdbx_strand_id
1 'polypeptide(L)'
;MSIPPPAKFFVNQGVVTSRTDMLHLLRPLLKQTVTYRYQRGREIIDHGTGWVERIVFDDDETSTYFTPLAITLNIDSFEHLEFETRPDQLLVYALVQGDERVIVEFAPIGPGDSDDSPFAPRQLAFDTSGFVQMEFQGLDVRRDED
;
A
#
# COMPACT_ATOMS: atom_id res chain seq x y z
N MET A 1 12.58 34.46 20.83
CA MET A 1 12.64 33.19 20.08
C MET A 1 11.38 32.42 20.41
N SER A 2 10.47 32.23 19.46
CA SER A 2 9.29 31.39 19.65
C SER A 2 9.71 29.92 19.68
N ILE A 3 9.32 29.20 20.72
CA ILE A 3 9.54 27.76 20.82
C ILE A 3 8.72 27.11 19.68
N PRO A 4 9.33 26.27 18.81
CA PRO A 4 8.56 25.56 17.80
C PRO A 4 7.50 24.69 18.48
N PRO A 5 6.28 24.62 17.94
CA PRO A 5 5.22 23.82 18.53
C PRO A 5 5.67 22.35 18.66
N PRO A 6 5.23 21.65 19.72
CA PRO A 6 5.55 20.24 19.88
C PRO A 6 5.01 19.42 18.70
N ALA A 7 5.67 18.29 18.41
CA ALA A 7 5.22 17.38 17.36
C ALA A 7 3.77 16.94 17.61
N LYS A 8 2.96 16.95 16.55
CA LYS A 8 1.59 16.47 16.62
C LYS A 8 1.59 14.94 16.69
N PHE A 9 0.61 14.38 17.38
CA PHE A 9 0.31 12.95 17.33
C PHE A 9 -1.04 12.74 16.67
N PHE A 10 -1.19 11.63 15.96
CA PHE A 10 -2.42 11.24 15.28
C PHE A 10 -2.75 9.80 15.64
N VAL A 11 -4.04 9.48 15.76
CA VAL A 11 -4.52 8.12 16.04
C VAL A 11 -5.68 7.83 15.10
N ASN A 12 -5.48 6.89 14.17
CA ASN A 12 -6.46 6.40 13.19
C ASN A 12 -7.06 7.45 12.25
N GLN A 13 -6.86 8.74 12.46
CA GLN A 13 -7.31 9.79 11.57
C GLN A 13 -6.50 11.06 11.77
N GLY A 14 -6.42 11.89 10.73
CA GLY A 14 -5.74 13.18 10.85
C GLY A 14 -5.61 13.93 9.54
N VAL A 15 -5.28 15.22 9.66
CA VAL A 15 -4.90 16.09 8.56
C VAL A 15 -3.43 16.47 8.75
N VAL A 16 -2.61 16.17 7.74
CA VAL A 16 -1.17 16.29 7.77
C VAL A 16 -0.71 17.24 6.67
N THR A 17 -0.06 18.32 7.08
CA THR A 17 0.49 19.35 6.19
C THR A 17 2.02 19.29 6.08
N SER A 18 2.67 18.52 6.95
CA SER A 18 4.12 18.33 6.98
C SER A 18 4.52 17.33 5.91
N ARG A 19 5.41 17.72 4.99
CA ARG A 19 5.81 16.89 3.84
C ARG A 19 6.51 15.61 4.30
N THR A 20 7.34 15.73 5.35
CA THR A 20 7.99 14.58 5.99
C THR A 20 6.97 13.59 6.55
N ASP A 21 5.91 14.08 7.18
CA ASP A 21 4.88 13.20 7.77
C ASP A 21 3.99 12.59 6.68
N MET A 22 3.66 13.34 5.62
CA MET A 22 2.99 12.82 4.43
C MET A 22 3.79 11.67 3.80
N LEU A 23 5.11 11.84 3.65
CA LEU A 23 6.00 10.80 3.14
C LEU A 23 5.95 9.54 4.02
N HIS A 24 6.04 9.70 5.33
CA HIS A 24 5.98 8.58 6.26
C HIS A 24 4.64 7.84 6.22
N LEU A 25 3.53 8.57 6.07
CA LEU A 25 2.20 7.98 6.00
C LEU A 25 1.93 7.26 4.67
N LEU A 26 2.51 7.75 3.56
CA LEU A 26 2.33 7.17 2.22
C LEU A 26 3.34 6.07 1.91
N ARG A 27 4.46 5.98 2.65
CA ARG A 27 5.46 4.90 2.51
C ARG A 27 4.89 3.49 2.40
N PRO A 28 3.85 3.10 3.18
CA PRO A 28 3.23 1.78 3.05
C PRO A 28 2.61 1.51 1.67
N LEU A 29 2.26 2.54 0.90
CA LEU A 29 1.76 2.40 -0.46
C LEU A 29 2.86 2.07 -1.47
N LEU A 30 4.13 2.36 -1.16
CA LEU A 30 5.23 2.15 -2.09
C LEU A 30 5.36 0.67 -2.47
N LYS A 31 5.42 0.40 -3.78
CA LYS A 31 5.42 -0.96 -4.35
C LYS A 31 4.17 -1.76 -3.93
N GLN A 32 3.01 -1.11 -3.93
CA GLN A 32 1.72 -1.76 -3.72
C GLN A 32 0.73 -1.39 -4.84
N THR A 33 -0.23 -2.28 -5.06
CA THR A 33 -1.38 -2.00 -5.91
C THR A 33 -2.43 -1.26 -5.09
N VAL A 34 -2.87 -0.11 -5.60
CA VAL A 34 -3.87 0.73 -4.95
C VAL A 34 -5.03 1.00 -5.89
N THR A 35 -6.21 1.21 -5.31
CA THR A 35 -7.32 1.84 -6.02
C THR A 35 -7.27 3.34 -5.79
N TYR A 36 -7.53 4.12 -6.83
CA TYR A 36 -7.57 5.57 -6.77
C TYR A 36 -8.90 6.10 -7.31
N ARG A 37 -9.37 7.20 -6.73
CA ARG A 37 -10.55 7.94 -7.17
C ARG A 37 -10.21 9.42 -7.20
N TYR A 38 -10.22 10.00 -8.38
CA TYR A 38 -9.98 11.41 -8.58
C TYR A 38 -11.31 12.17 -8.55
N GLN A 39 -11.35 13.21 -7.71
CA GLN A 39 -12.53 14.02 -7.48
C GLN A 39 -12.19 15.50 -7.65
N ARG A 40 -13.11 16.24 -8.26
CA ARG A 40 -13.10 17.70 -8.29
C ARG A 40 -14.40 18.20 -7.69
N GLY A 41 -14.30 18.96 -6.59
CA GLY A 41 -15.44 19.34 -5.77
C GLY A 41 -16.18 18.13 -5.19
N ARG A 42 -17.36 17.81 -5.73
CA ARG A 42 -18.21 16.68 -5.28
C ARG A 42 -18.36 15.56 -6.31
N GLU A 43 -17.78 15.74 -7.49
CA GLU A 43 -17.92 14.82 -8.60
C GLU A 43 -16.71 13.89 -8.68
N ILE A 44 -16.96 12.60 -8.93
CA ILE A 44 -15.91 11.64 -9.29
C ILE A 44 -15.67 11.80 -10.78
N ILE A 45 -14.48 12.27 -11.14
CA ILE A 45 -14.11 12.52 -12.53
C ILE A 45 -13.50 11.25 -13.14
N ASP A 46 -12.67 10.54 -12.38
CA ASP A 46 -12.03 9.30 -12.85
C ASP A 46 -11.69 8.37 -11.67
N HIS A 47 -11.51 7.09 -11.95
CA HIS A 47 -11.10 6.09 -10.98
C HIS A 47 -10.38 4.91 -11.64
N GLY A 48 -9.53 4.22 -10.88
CA GLY A 48 -8.88 3.04 -11.38
C GLY A 48 -8.06 2.32 -10.32
N THR A 49 -7.27 1.37 -10.81
CA THR A 49 -6.31 0.60 -10.02
C THR A 49 -4.94 0.77 -10.65
N GLY A 50 -3.90 0.96 -9.85
CA GLY A 50 -2.53 1.11 -10.38
C GLY A 50 -1.47 0.74 -9.36
N TRP A 51 -0.26 0.53 -9.85
CA TRP A 51 0.91 0.19 -9.03
C TRP A 51 1.68 1.43 -8.62
N VAL A 52 1.89 1.64 -7.32
CA VAL A 52 2.71 2.75 -6.81
C VAL A 52 4.18 2.43 -7.02
N GLU A 53 4.73 2.98 -8.09
CA GLU A 53 6.11 2.77 -8.46
C GLU A 53 7.06 3.59 -7.59
N ARG A 54 6.71 4.86 -7.36
CA ARG A 54 7.58 5.85 -6.73
C ARG A 54 6.78 6.84 -5.90
N ILE A 55 7.36 7.23 -4.76
CA ILE A 55 6.94 8.38 -3.97
C ILE A 55 8.11 9.35 -3.95
N VAL A 56 7.86 10.59 -4.35
CA VAL A 56 8.85 11.66 -4.54
C VAL A 56 8.55 12.80 -3.56
N PHE A 57 9.62 13.43 -3.09
CA PHE A 57 9.63 14.57 -2.18
C PHE A 57 10.87 15.41 -2.49
N ASP A 58 10.73 16.73 -2.41
CA ASP A 58 11.80 17.73 -2.65
C ASP A 58 12.32 17.70 -4.09
N ASP A 59 11.39 17.59 -5.05
CA ASP A 59 11.67 17.58 -6.49
C ASP A 59 10.50 18.21 -7.25
N ASP A 60 10.70 19.39 -7.81
CA ASP A 60 9.70 20.16 -8.55
C ASP A 60 9.61 19.79 -10.04
N GLU A 61 10.57 19.02 -10.56
CA GLU A 61 10.58 18.55 -11.95
C GLU A 61 9.70 17.30 -12.13
N THR A 62 9.53 16.49 -11.08
CA THR A 62 8.72 15.28 -11.14
C THR A 62 7.22 15.57 -10.94
N SER A 63 6.39 15.24 -11.92
CA SER A 63 4.92 15.35 -11.79
C SER A 63 4.29 14.15 -11.06
N THR A 64 3.20 14.39 -10.35
CA THR A 64 2.30 13.32 -9.91
C THR A 64 1.46 12.82 -11.08
N TYR A 65 1.37 11.50 -11.26
CA TYR A 65 0.48 10.90 -12.24
C TYR A 65 -0.11 9.58 -11.75
N PHE A 66 -1.36 9.34 -12.14
CA PHE A 66 -2.07 8.11 -11.90
C PHE A 66 -2.36 7.44 -13.24
N THR A 67 -1.75 6.29 -13.48
CA THR A 67 -2.08 5.45 -14.64
C THR A 67 -2.31 4.02 -14.17
N PRO A 68 -3.02 3.19 -14.95
CA PRO A 68 -3.20 1.79 -14.59
C PRO A 68 -1.89 0.99 -14.44
N LEU A 69 -0.83 1.39 -15.14
CA LEU A 69 0.45 0.67 -15.15
C LEU A 69 1.40 1.15 -14.05
N ALA A 70 1.43 2.45 -13.79
CA ALA A 70 2.33 3.06 -12.84
C ALA A 70 1.75 4.34 -12.25
N ILE A 71 1.96 4.49 -10.95
CA ILE A 71 1.64 5.69 -10.18
C ILE A 71 2.95 6.23 -9.63
N THR A 72 3.24 7.49 -9.96
CA THR A 72 4.27 8.29 -9.29
C THR A 72 3.57 9.37 -8.50
N LEU A 73 3.84 9.39 -7.19
CA LEU A 73 3.24 10.35 -6.27
C LEU A 73 4.31 11.35 -5.83
N ASN A 74 4.22 12.59 -6.30
CA ASN A 74 5.00 13.68 -5.77
C ASN A 74 4.22 14.38 -4.65
N ILE A 75 4.77 14.36 -3.43
CA ILE A 75 4.14 14.94 -2.24
C ILE A 75 4.03 16.46 -2.37
N ASP A 76 4.93 17.09 -3.11
CA ASP A 76 4.93 18.54 -3.31
C ASP A 76 3.79 19.03 -4.21
N SER A 77 3.10 18.11 -4.91
CA SER A 77 1.88 18.42 -5.65
C SER A 77 0.67 18.71 -4.75
N PHE A 78 0.72 18.37 -3.46
CA PHE A 78 -0.44 18.43 -2.57
C PHE A 78 -0.25 19.41 -1.41
N GLU A 79 -1.34 20.07 -1.02
CA GLU A 79 -1.36 21.02 0.10
C GLU A 79 -1.32 20.28 1.45
N HIS A 80 -2.09 19.21 1.53
CA HIS A 80 -2.18 18.33 2.70
C HIS A 80 -2.65 16.93 2.33
N LEU A 81 -2.42 16.02 3.28
CA LEU A 81 -2.92 14.65 3.26
C LEU A 81 -3.92 14.48 4.41
N GLU A 82 -5.09 13.93 4.09
CA GLU A 82 -6.02 13.42 5.09
C GLU A 82 -5.89 11.90 5.12
N PHE A 83 -5.99 11.30 6.30
CA PHE A 83 -6.05 9.85 6.41
C PHE A 83 -7.09 9.44 7.44
N GLU A 84 -7.67 8.26 7.23
CA GLU A 84 -8.60 7.61 8.15
C GLU A 84 -8.42 6.10 8.08
N THR A 85 -8.35 5.44 9.23
CA THR A 85 -8.43 4.00 9.39
C THR A 85 -9.91 3.63 9.52
N ARG A 86 -10.43 2.96 8.49
CA ARG A 86 -11.80 2.46 8.47
C ARG A 86 -12.02 1.36 9.54
N PRO A 87 -13.28 1.03 9.87
CA PRO A 87 -13.60 -0.01 10.84
C PRO A 87 -13.02 -1.40 10.49
N ASP A 88 -12.77 -1.66 9.21
CA ASP A 88 -12.12 -2.86 8.67
C ASP A 88 -10.57 -2.83 8.78
N GLN A 89 -10.01 -1.85 9.49
CA GLN A 89 -8.58 -1.62 9.66
C GLN A 89 -7.83 -1.27 8.37
N LEU A 90 -8.55 -0.87 7.31
CA LEU A 90 -7.93 -0.39 6.07
C LEU A 90 -7.74 1.13 6.12
N LEU A 91 -6.57 1.58 5.68
CA LEU A 91 -6.25 3.00 5.57
C LEU A 91 -6.77 3.58 4.27
N VAL A 92 -7.46 4.71 4.40
CA VAL A 92 -7.87 5.58 3.30
C VAL A 92 -7.03 6.83 3.37
N TYR A 93 -6.44 7.20 2.25
CA TYR A 93 -5.65 8.42 2.10
C TYR A 93 -6.39 9.37 1.16
N ALA A 94 -6.51 10.64 1.49
CA ALA A 94 -6.99 11.67 0.58
C ALA A 94 -5.91 12.75 0.41
N LEU A 95 -5.35 12.81 -0.79
CA LEU A 95 -4.36 13.81 -1.19
C LEU A 95 -5.13 15.01 -1.75
N VAL A 96 -4.95 16.19 -1.17
CA VAL A 96 -5.78 17.37 -1.47
C VAL A 96 -4.95 18.51 -2.05
N GLN A 97 -5.50 19.16 -3.07
CA GLN A 97 -4.95 20.36 -3.69
C GLN A 97 -6.13 21.27 -4.13
N GLY A 98 -6.40 22.34 -3.39
CA GLY A 98 -7.51 23.23 -3.71
C GLY A 98 -8.88 22.52 -3.69
N ASP A 99 -9.59 22.51 -4.83
CA ASP A 99 -10.87 21.80 -5.00
C ASP A 99 -10.69 20.37 -5.55
N GLU A 100 -9.46 19.95 -5.79
CA GLU A 100 -9.09 18.65 -6.32
C GLU A 100 -8.64 17.73 -5.19
N ARG A 101 -9.04 16.46 -5.25
CA ARG A 101 -8.49 15.43 -4.37
C ARG A 101 -8.40 14.08 -5.04
N VAL A 102 -7.38 13.31 -4.66
CA VAL A 102 -7.25 11.90 -5.03
C VAL A 102 -7.36 11.06 -3.78
N ILE A 103 -8.39 10.21 -3.74
CA ILE A 103 -8.58 9.23 -2.68
C ILE A 103 -7.85 7.95 -3.10
N VAL A 104 -6.99 7.44 -2.23
CA VAL A 104 -6.17 6.25 -2.45
C VAL A 104 -6.44 5.24 -1.33
N GLU A 105 -6.73 4.01 -1.72
CA GLU A 105 -6.98 2.88 -0.82
C GLU A 105 -6.17 1.68 -1.30
N PHE A 106 -5.72 0.83 -0.39
CA PHE A 106 -5.15 -0.46 -0.77
C PHE A 106 -6.15 -1.22 -1.62
N ALA A 107 -5.70 -1.76 -2.75
CA ALA A 107 -6.56 -2.62 -3.55
C ALA A 107 -6.93 -3.86 -2.71
N PRO A 108 -8.19 -4.30 -2.72
CA PRO A 108 -8.60 -5.46 -1.95
C PRO A 108 -7.76 -6.66 -2.39
N ILE A 109 -7.03 -7.24 -1.44
CA ILE A 109 -6.45 -8.58 -1.59
C ILE A 109 -7.61 -9.55 -1.36
N GLY A 110 -8.50 -9.67 -2.33
CA GLY A 110 -9.58 -10.66 -2.26
C GLY A 110 -8.98 -12.07 -2.32
N PRO A 111 -9.56 -13.08 -1.62
CA PRO A 111 -9.44 -14.44 -2.11
C PRO A 111 -9.99 -14.44 -3.54
N GLY A 112 -9.15 -14.82 -4.51
CA GLY A 112 -9.43 -14.63 -5.93
C GLY A 112 -10.82 -15.12 -6.32
N ASP A 113 -11.62 -14.21 -6.85
CA ASP A 113 -12.80 -14.55 -7.67
C ASP A 113 -12.69 -13.80 -9.01
N SER A 114 -11.49 -13.91 -9.58
CA SER A 114 -11.12 -13.74 -10.99
C SER A 114 -9.59 -13.77 -11.03
N ASP A 115 -9.07 -14.94 -11.39
CA ASP A 115 -7.65 -15.23 -11.58
C ASP A 115 -7.12 -14.54 -12.86
N ASP A 116 -7.31 -13.23 -12.97
CA ASP A 116 -6.88 -12.42 -14.12
C ASP A 116 -6.20 -11.11 -13.70
N SER A 117 -5.45 -11.17 -12.59
CA SER A 117 -4.41 -10.18 -12.32
C SER A 117 -3.07 -10.76 -12.79
N PRO A 118 -2.37 -10.12 -13.74
CA PRO A 118 -1.04 -10.57 -14.19
C PRO A 118 0.03 -10.51 -13.09
N PHE A 119 -0.30 -9.97 -11.92
CA PHE A 119 0.59 -9.79 -10.78
C PHE A 119 0.18 -10.62 -9.55
N ALA A 120 -0.78 -11.54 -9.69
CA ALA A 120 -1.11 -12.46 -8.59
C ALA A 120 0.13 -13.32 -8.25
N PRO A 121 0.51 -13.46 -6.95
CA PRO A 121 1.58 -14.35 -6.55
C PRO A 121 1.16 -15.79 -6.85
N ARG A 122 1.63 -16.33 -7.97
CA ARG A 122 1.44 -17.74 -8.31
C ARG A 122 2.16 -18.56 -7.26
N GLN A 123 1.40 -19.24 -6.42
CA GLN A 123 1.92 -20.33 -5.60
C GLN A 123 2.53 -21.33 -6.58
N LEU A 124 3.86 -21.43 -6.59
CA LEU A 124 4.56 -22.44 -7.38
C LEU A 124 4.06 -23.80 -6.90
N ALA A 125 3.24 -24.46 -7.71
CA ALA A 125 2.86 -25.84 -7.47
C ALA A 125 4.14 -26.67 -7.58
N PHE A 126 4.69 -27.07 -6.44
CA PHE A 126 5.79 -28.00 -6.39
C PHE A 126 5.27 -29.37 -6.85
N ASP A 127 5.58 -29.73 -8.09
CA ASP A 127 5.31 -31.06 -8.62
C ASP A 127 6.26 -32.06 -7.94
N THR A 128 5.72 -32.83 -7.01
CA THR A 128 6.47 -33.86 -6.27
C THR A 128 6.58 -35.18 -7.04
N SER A 129 6.03 -35.30 -8.25
CA SER A 129 5.98 -36.56 -9.01
C SER A 129 7.34 -37.15 -9.37
N GLY A 130 8.42 -36.36 -9.28
CA GLY A 130 9.81 -36.80 -9.51
C GLY A 130 10.68 -36.92 -8.26
N PHE A 131 10.16 -36.62 -7.07
CA PHE A 131 10.96 -36.62 -5.84
C PHE A 131 10.68 -37.89 -5.02
N VAL A 132 11.73 -38.67 -4.75
CA VAL A 132 11.66 -39.81 -3.84
C VAL A 132 11.77 -39.28 -2.41
N GLN A 133 10.68 -39.37 -1.65
CA GLN A 133 10.70 -39.14 -0.21
C GLN A 133 11.56 -40.22 0.46
N MET A 134 12.77 -39.86 0.90
CA MET A 134 13.59 -40.75 1.71
C MET A 134 13.05 -40.75 3.13
N GLU A 135 12.36 -41.81 3.54
CA GLU A 135 12.10 -42.06 4.95
C GLU A 135 13.43 -42.38 5.64
N PHE A 136 13.91 -41.47 6.48
CA PHE A 136 14.96 -41.77 7.43
C PHE A 136 14.38 -42.79 8.43
N GLN A 137 14.70 -44.07 8.24
CA GLN A 137 14.53 -45.09 9.28
C GLN A 137 15.39 -44.67 10.47
N GLY A 138 14.74 -44.05 11.46
CA GLY A 138 15.32 -43.81 12.76
C GLY A 138 15.80 -45.13 13.35
N LEU A 139 17.04 -45.11 13.82
CA LEU A 139 17.68 -46.17 14.58
C LEU A 139 16.71 -46.81 15.58
N ASP A 140 16.61 -48.14 15.52
CA ASP A 140 16.00 -49.00 16.53
C ASP A 140 16.55 -48.62 17.92
N VAL A 141 15.80 -47.83 18.67
CA VAL A 141 16.00 -47.71 20.11
C VAL A 141 15.38 -48.96 20.71
N ARG A 142 16.20 -50.00 20.86
CA ARG A 142 15.87 -51.15 21.71
C ARG A 142 15.46 -50.62 23.09
N ARG A 143 14.17 -50.76 23.40
CA ARG A 143 13.69 -50.83 24.78
C ARG A 143 14.13 -52.21 25.28
N ASP A 144 15.19 -52.24 26.07
CA ASP A 144 15.40 -53.36 26.98
C ASP A 144 14.52 -53.09 28.22
N GLU A 145 13.57 -53.99 28.45
CA GLU A 145 12.83 -54.16 29.70
C GLU A 145 13.74 -54.82 30.75
N ASP A 146 13.90 -54.18 31.91
CA ASP A 146 13.78 -54.70 33.30
C ASP A 146 14.46 -53.77 34.32
#